data_AF-A0AAV5A0C0-F1
#
_entry.id   AF-A0AAV5A0C0-F1
#
_cell.length_a   1.000
_cell.length_b   1.000
_cell.length_c   1.000
_cell.angle_alpha   90.00
_cell.angle_beta   90.00
_cell.angle_gamma   90.00
#
_symmetry.space_group_name_H-M   'P 1'
#
loop_
_entity.id
_entity.type
_entity.pdbx_description
1 polymer ?
#
loop_
_entity_poly.entity_id
_entity_poly.type
_entity_poly.pdbx_seq_one_letter_code
_entity_poly.pdbx_strand_id
1 'polypeptide(L)'
;MDVVHAIEHTKTGSQDRPVEPVVIAESGELELDLETDEEGNQADLSKVMSSSTSSATESESTSPISPPPQVPEDSSPLAWFLLLVIVFGIPLYAFIKLGGLRLIRRKLGFGSSRKEGPPMSQRDGYSRVDLEE
;
A
#
# COMPACT_ATOMS: atom_id res chain seq x y z
N MET A 1 14.44 -0.94 -26.46
CA MET A 1 14.12 -2.08 -25.57
C MET A 1 15.37 -2.61 -24.86
N ASP A 2 16.55 -2.50 -25.48
CA ASP A 2 17.84 -2.92 -24.93
C ASP A 2 18.18 -2.35 -23.55
N VAL A 3 17.82 -1.09 -23.27
CA VAL A 3 18.01 -0.48 -21.94
C VAL A 3 17.19 -1.20 -20.87
N VAL A 4 15.97 -1.63 -21.20
CA VAL A 4 15.11 -2.39 -20.28
C VAL A 4 15.73 -3.74 -19.99
N HIS A 5 16.21 -4.44 -21.02
CA HIS A 5 16.91 -5.72 -20.83
C HIS A 5 18.22 -5.57 -20.07
N ALA A 6 18.95 -4.47 -20.25
CA ALA A 6 20.14 -4.19 -19.46
C ALA A 6 19.80 -4.04 -17.96
N ILE A 7 18.67 -3.37 -17.63
CA ILE A 7 18.16 -3.23 -16.26
C ILE A 7 17.70 -4.58 -15.69
N GLU A 8 17.00 -5.38 -16.49
CA GLU A 8 16.49 -6.71 -16.12
C GLU A 8 17.60 -7.66 -15.70
N HIS A 9 18.77 -7.59 -16.34
CA HIS A 9 19.91 -8.45 -16.05
C HIS A 9 20.91 -7.85 -15.06
N THR A 10 20.55 -6.74 -14.39
CA THR A 10 21.41 -6.17 -13.34
C THR A 10 21.51 -7.09 -12.13
N LYS A 11 22.61 -6.98 -11.39
CA LYS A 11 22.82 -7.78 -10.19
C LYS A 11 21.80 -7.41 -9.11
N THR A 12 21.00 -8.38 -8.67
CA THR A 12 20.00 -8.22 -7.61
C THR A 12 20.47 -8.78 -6.26
N GLY A 13 19.92 -8.24 -5.17
CA GLY A 13 20.08 -8.73 -3.80
C GLY A 13 18.99 -9.74 -3.41
N SER A 14 18.89 -10.10 -2.13
CA SER A 14 17.99 -11.17 -1.64
C SER A 14 16.48 -10.87 -1.71
N GLN A 15 16.08 -9.75 -2.32
CA GLN A 15 14.69 -9.29 -2.42
C GLN A 15 14.38 -8.77 -3.83
N ASP A 16 15.11 -9.26 -4.84
CA ASP A 16 15.05 -8.79 -6.22
C ASP A 16 15.29 -7.28 -6.39
N ARG A 17 15.85 -6.65 -5.35
CA ARG A 17 16.27 -5.25 -5.38
C ARG A 17 17.63 -5.16 -6.06
N PRO A 18 17.82 -4.30 -7.06
CA PRO A 18 19.13 -4.14 -7.70
C PRO A 18 20.14 -3.63 -6.66
N VAL A 19 21.35 -4.20 -6.71
CA VAL A 19 22.44 -3.87 -5.78
C VAL A 19 22.85 -2.40 -5.93
N GLU A 20 22.89 -1.93 -7.18
CA GLU A 20 23.03 -0.52 -7.50
C GLU A 20 21.66 0.08 -7.82
N PRO A 21 21.33 1.26 -7.28
CA PRO A 21 20.02 1.87 -7.50
C PRO A 21 19.87 2.32 -8.96
N VAL A 22 18.83 1.83 -9.63
CA VAL A 22 18.43 2.30 -10.96
C VAL A 22 17.57 3.55 -10.81
N VAL A 23 18.03 4.67 -11.39
CA VAL A 23 17.36 5.98 -11.28
C VAL A 23 17.09 6.52 -12.68
N ILE A 24 15.90 7.09 -12.86
CA ILE A 24 15.55 7.83 -14.08
C ILE A 24 16.17 9.22 -13.95
N ALA A 25 17.20 9.50 -14.76
CA ALA A 25 17.94 10.75 -14.69
C ALA A 25 17.10 11.95 -15.19
N GLU A 26 16.30 11.73 -16.23
CA GLU A 26 15.44 12.72 -16.85
C GLU A 26 14.22 12.02 -17.45
N SER A 27 13.06 12.66 -17.38
CA SER A 27 11.81 12.17 -17.98
C SER A 27 11.05 13.35 -18.57
N GLY A 28 10.41 13.15 -19.71
CA GLY A 28 9.62 14.17 -20.39
C GLY A 28 8.51 13.55 -21.23
N GLU A 29 7.73 14.43 -21.85
CA GLU A 29 6.69 14.07 -22.82
C GLU A 29 7.28 14.12 -24.24
N LEU A 30 6.83 13.22 -25.12
CA LEU A 30 7.20 13.21 -26.52
C LEU A 30 5.97 13.61 -27.36
N GLU A 31 6.13 14.64 -28.19
CA GLU A 31 5.09 15.04 -29.14
C GLU A 31 4.82 13.90 -30.13
N LEU A 32 3.55 13.58 -30.32
CA LEU A 32 3.11 12.57 -31.27
C LEU A 32 2.47 13.27 -32.47
N ASP A 33 3.06 13.09 -33.64
CA ASP A 33 2.47 13.54 -34.90
C ASP A 33 1.30 12.62 -35.27
N LEU A 34 0.10 12.99 -34.85
CA LEU A 34 -1.13 12.31 -35.26
C LEU A 34 -1.62 12.92 -36.57
N GLU A 35 -1.71 12.10 -37.61
CA GLU A 35 -2.36 12.48 -38.86
C GLU A 35 -3.81 12.86 -38.55
N THR A 36 -4.17 14.07 -38.97
CA THR A 36 -5.49 14.66 -38.76
C THR A 36 -6.34 14.35 -39.99
N ASP A 37 -7.59 13.94 -39.81
CA ASP A 37 -8.51 13.68 -40.92
C ASP A 37 -8.97 14.97 -41.64
N GLU A 38 -9.69 14.82 -42.75
CA GLU A 38 -10.14 15.94 -43.60
C GLU A 38 -11.06 16.93 -42.86
N GLU A 39 -11.64 16.51 -41.74
CA GLU A 39 -12.47 17.30 -40.83
C GLU A 39 -11.67 17.96 -39.68
N GLY A 40 -10.36 17.74 -39.60
CA GLY A 40 -9.50 18.36 -38.58
C GLY A 40 -9.50 17.63 -37.23
N ASN A 41 -10.02 16.41 -37.16
CA ASN A 41 -10.01 15.60 -35.94
C ASN A 41 -8.76 14.70 -35.89
N GLN A 42 -8.14 14.64 -34.71
CA GLN A 42 -7.09 13.65 -34.45
C GLN A 42 -7.74 12.28 -34.28
N ALA A 43 -7.16 11.26 -34.92
CA ALA A 43 -7.62 9.88 -34.75
C ALA A 43 -7.64 9.50 -33.27
N ASP A 44 -8.80 9.10 -32.78
CA ASP A 44 -9.10 8.83 -31.39
C ASP A 44 -8.17 7.73 -30.83
N LEU A 45 -7.13 8.12 -30.07
CA LEU A 45 -6.09 7.22 -29.55
C LEU A 45 -6.68 6.05 -28.72
N SER A 46 -7.85 6.27 -28.12
CA SER A 46 -8.62 5.26 -27.39
C SER A 46 -9.05 4.07 -28.26
N LYS A 47 -9.30 4.33 -29.55
CA LYS A 47 -9.72 3.34 -30.54
C LYS A 47 -8.52 2.61 -31.15
N VAL A 48 -7.36 3.27 -31.28
CA VAL A 48 -6.14 2.67 -31.84
C VAL A 48 -5.48 1.71 -30.83
N MET A 49 -5.49 2.07 -29.55
CA MET A 49 -4.92 1.23 -28.47
C MET A 49 -5.75 -0.04 -28.19
N SER A 50 -7.01 -0.06 -28.63
CA SER A 50 -7.91 -1.23 -28.55
C SER A 50 -7.96 -2.06 -29.84
N SER A 51 -7.39 -1.59 -30.96
CA SER A 51 -7.58 -2.20 -32.28
C SER A 51 -6.35 -2.88 -32.90
N SER A 52 -5.22 -2.97 -32.17
CA SER A 52 -4.13 -3.89 -32.53
C SER A 52 -4.36 -5.33 -32.04
N THR A 53 -5.61 -5.72 -31.79
CA THR A 53 -6.05 -7.11 -31.63
C THR A 53 -7.48 -7.22 -32.17
N SER A 54 -7.71 -8.19 -33.05
CA SER A 54 -8.99 -8.56 -33.68
C SER A 54 -9.62 -7.57 -34.68
N SER A 55 -9.19 -7.73 -35.93
CA SER A 55 -10.00 -7.56 -37.13
C SER A 55 -11.21 -8.51 -37.16
N ALA A 56 -12.45 -8.00 -37.12
CA ALA A 56 -13.61 -8.56 -37.82
C ALA A 56 -14.80 -7.58 -37.80
N THR A 57 -15.25 -7.26 -39.00
CA THR A 57 -16.45 -6.60 -39.52
C THR A 57 -17.76 -6.96 -38.80
N GLU A 58 -18.62 -5.99 -38.47
CA GLU A 58 -20.00 -5.84 -38.99
C GLU A 58 -20.86 -4.81 -38.22
N SER A 59 -21.67 -4.14 -39.04
CA SER A 59 -22.77 -3.18 -38.85
C SER A 59 -23.59 -3.19 -37.55
N GLU A 60 -24.09 -2.00 -37.16
CA GLU A 60 -25.52 -1.62 -37.25
C GLU A 60 -25.99 -0.66 -36.12
N SER A 61 -26.83 0.29 -36.52
CA SER A 61 -27.91 0.92 -35.74
C SER A 61 -27.72 2.32 -35.11
N THR A 62 -28.12 3.28 -35.94
CA THR A 62 -28.92 4.50 -35.71
C THR A 62 -29.71 4.71 -34.38
N SER A 63 -29.64 5.98 -33.92
CA SER A 63 -30.70 6.80 -33.24
C SER A 63 -30.71 6.87 -31.68
N PRO A 64 -31.37 7.87 -31.06
CA PRO A 64 -30.82 9.22 -30.80
C PRO A 64 -30.87 9.66 -29.32
N ILE A 65 -30.13 10.74 -29.06
CA ILE A 65 -29.97 11.52 -27.82
C ILE A 65 -31.26 11.69 -26.98
N SER A 66 -31.14 11.35 -25.68
CA SER A 66 -31.99 11.81 -24.58
C SER A 66 -31.07 12.19 -23.39
N PRO A 67 -31.23 13.36 -22.75
CA PRO A 67 -30.33 13.77 -21.67
C PRO A 67 -30.54 12.94 -20.39
N PRO A 68 -29.47 12.44 -19.74
CA PRO A 68 -29.61 11.59 -18.57
C PRO A 68 -30.07 12.38 -17.31
N PRO A 69 -30.83 11.74 -16.41
CA PRO A 69 -31.24 12.34 -15.14
C PRO A 69 -30.04 12.51 -14.19
N GLN A 70 -29.94 13.69 -13.57
CA GLN A 70 -28.96 13.98 -12.52
C GLN A 70 -29.26 13.11 -11.29
N VAL A 71 -28.43 12.11 -11.04
CA VAL A 71 -28.40 11.32 -9.81
C VAL A 71 -27.64 12.09 -8.73
N PRO A 72 -28.11 12.10 -7.47
CA PRO A 72 -27.38 12.73 -6.37
C PRO A 72 -26.04 12.04 -6.20
N GLU A 73 -24.97 12.84 -6.12
CA GLU A 73 -23.58 12.42 -5.94
C GLU A 73 -23.46 11.54 -4.67
N ASP A 74 -23.52 10.23 -4.86
CA ASP A 74 -23.23 9.25 -3.83
C ASP A 74 -21.77 9.45 -3.40
N SER A 75 -21.60 10.08 -2.24
CA SER A 75 -20.31 10.39 -1.62
C SER A 75 -19.38 9.18 -1.72
N SER A 76 -18.29 9.34 -2.49
CA SER A 76 -17.36 8.25 -2.74
C SER A 76 -16.85 7.65 -1.40
N PRO A 77 -16.76 6.31 -1.29
CA PRO A 77 -16.30 5.67 -0.05
C PRO A 77 -14.92 6.18 0.38
N LEU A 78 -14.07 6.55 -0.60
CA LEU A 78 -12.76 7.13 -0.38
C LEU A 78 -12.83 8.47 0.39
N ALA A 79 -13.84 9.31 0.13
CA ALA A 79 -14.03 10.56 0.86
C ALA A 79 -14.36 10.30 2.35
N TRP A 80 -15.17 9.28 2.64
CA TRP A 80 -15.44 8.85 4.02
C TRP A 80 -14.19 8.29 4.71
N PHE A 81 -13.39 7.49 4.01
CA PHE A 81 -12.12 6.99 4.54
C PHE A 81 -11.14 8.13 4.84
N LEU A 82 -11.01 9.12 3.95
CA LEU A 82 -10.19 10.31 4.20
C LEU A 82 -10.65 11.07 5.43
N LEU A 83 -11.97 11.27 5.58
CA LEU A 83 -12.54 11.93 6.75
C LEU A 83 -12.23 11.15 8.04
N LEU A 84 -12.33 9.82 8.03
CA LEU A 84 -11.97 8.99 9.18
C LEU A 84 -10.47 9.07 9.52
N VAL A 85 -9.58 9.08 8.53
CA VAL A 85 -8.13 9.22 8.76
C VAL A 85 -7.81 10.60 9.33
N ILE A 86 -8.48 11.66 8.88
CA ILE A 86 -8.28 13.01 9.41
C ILE A 86 -8.81 13.11 10.84
N VAL A 87 -10.03 12.63 11.09
CA VAL A 87 -10.71 12.77 12.39
C VAL A 87 -10.15 11.82 13.45
N PHE A 88 -9.76 10.60 13.08
CA PHE A 88 -9.25 9.60 14.03
C PHE A 88 -7.77 9.30 13.86
N GLY A 89 -7.27 9.21 12.62
CA GLY A 89 -5.88 8.86 12.34
C GLY A 89 -4.89 9.89 12.86
N ILE A 90 -5.10 11.18 12.57
CA ILE A 90 -4.22 12.28 13.03
C ILE A 90 -4.15 12.35 14.58
N PRO A 91 -5.28 12.41 15.32
CA PRO A 91 -5.21 12.44 16.78
C PRO A 91 -4.71 11.14 17.39
N LEU A 92 -5.02 9.97 16.81
CA LEU A 92 -4.49 8.69 17.29
C LEU A 92 -2.97 8.62 17.11
N TYR A 93 -2.46 9.06 15.95
CA TYR A 93 -1.02 9.14 15.69
C TYR A 93 -0.33 10.12 16.65
N ALA A 94 -0.89 11.32 16.84
CA ALA A 94 -0.37 12.29 17.79
C ALA A 94 -0.37 11.74 19.23
N PHE A 95 -1.44 11.05 19.63
CA PHE A 95 -1.57 10.42 20.94
C PHE A 95 -0.53 9.32 21.18
N ILE A 96 -0.28 8.47 20.18
CA ILE A 96 0.77 7.44 20.25
C ILE A 96 2.15 8.09 20.40
N LYS A 97 2.44 9.12 19.59
CA LYS A 97 3.74 9.82 19.58
C LYS A 97 4.01 10.61 20.87
N LEU A 98 2.98 11.19 21.48
CA LEU A 98 3.06 11.88 22.78
C LEU A 98 3.16 10.92 23.98
N GLY A 99 3.20 9.60 23.74
CA GLY A 99 3.27 8.61 24.82
C GLY A 99 1.94 8.36 25.52
N GLY A 100 0.82 8.61 24.84
CA GLY A 100 -0.53 8.34 25.33
C GLY A 100 -0.76 6.86 25.71
N LEU A 101 -0.03 5.92 25.09
CA LEU A 101 -0.01 4.51 25.53
C LEU A 101 0.45 4.34 26.99
N ARG A 102 1.31 5.23 27.51
CA ARG A 102 1.77 5.21 28.90
C ARG A 102 0.64 5.61 29.87
N LEU A 103 -0.27 6.49 29.44
CA LEU A 103 -1.50 6.82 30.18
C LEU A 103 -2.49 5.66 30.19
N ILE A 104 -2.71 5.02 29.02
CA ILE A 104 -3.60 3.86 28.89
C ILE A 104 -3.10 2.72 29.78
N ARG A 105 -1.79 2.44 29.79
CA ARG A 105 -1.18 1.40 30.64
C ARG A 105 -1.39 1.66 32.15
N ARG A 106 -1.49 2.93 32.56
CA ARG A 106 -1.75 3.31 33.96
C ARG A 106 -3.23 3.19 34.34
N LYS A 107 -4.16 3.40 33.40
CA LYS A 107 -5.61 3.35 33.62
C LYS A 107 -6.21 1.96 33.42
N LEU A 108 -5.65 1.13 32.53
CA LEU A 108 -6.19 -0.20 32.25
C LEU A 108 -5.72 -1.29 33.22
N GLY A 109 -4.91 -0.96 34.23
CA GLY A 109 -4.68 -1.85 35.38
C GLY A 109 -4.39 -3.30 34.99
N PHE A 110 -3.58 -3.53 33.94
CA PHE A 110 -3.03 -4.85 33.64
C PHE A 110 -1.98 -5.16 34.71
N GLY A 111 -2.48 -5.34 35.93
CA GLY A 111 -1.81 -5.98 37.02
C GLY A 111 -1.51 -7.38 36.53
N SER A 112 -0.25 -7.58 36.19
CA SER A 112 0.37 -8.90 36.12
C SER A 112 -0.18 -9.73 37.27
N SER A 113 -1.03 -10.71 36.96
CA SER A 113 -1.36 -11.78 37.88
C SER A 113 -0.05 -12.51 38.14
N ARG A 114 0.71 -12.04 39.13
CA ARG A 114 1.74 -12.86 39.78
C ARG A 114 0.97 -14.05 40.31
N LYS A 115 1.09 -15.19 39.62
CA LYS A 115 0.87 -16.47 40.26
C LYS A 115 1.95 -16.55 41.33
N GLU A 116 1.62 -16.09 42.53
CA GLU A 116 2.37 -16.47 43.71
C GLU A 116 2.21 -17.98 43.82
N GLY A 117 3.21 -18.69 43.31
CA GLY A 117 3.43 -20.08 43.69
C GLY A 117 3.64 -20.11 45.20
N PRO A 118 3.11 -21.12 45.91
CA PRO A 118 3.18 -21.18 47.36
C PRO A 118 4.63 -21.11 47.85
N PRO A 119 4.90 -20.50 49.01
CA PRO A 119 6.23 -20.47 49.59
C PRO A 119 6.67 -21.91 49.83
N MET A 120 7.71 -22.34 49.12
CA MET A 120 8.32 -23.64 49.35
C MET A 120 8.99 -23.58 50.72
N SER A 121 8.28 -24.14 51.69
CA SER A 121 8.72 -24.32 53.06
C SER A 121 10.08 -24.99 53.11
N GLN A 122 10.92 -24.48 54.02
CA GLN A 122 12.06 -25.13 54.66
C GLN A 122 12.14 -26.66 54.44
N ARG A 123 13.29 -27.10 53.96
CA ARG A 123 13.88 -28.37 54.38
C ARG A 123 15.37 -28.17 54.54
N ASP A 124 15.74 -27.93 55.79
CA ASP A 124 16.73 -28.67 56.57
C ASP A 124 18.05 -29.04 55.91
N GLY A 125 19.11 -28.67 56.64
CA GLY A 125 20.47 -28.73 56.19
C GLY A 125 21.01 -30.14 55.99
N TYR A 126 22.12 -30.18 55.26
CA TYR A 126 23.22 -31.05 55.60
C TYR A 126 24.50 -30.25 55.57
N SER A 127 25.08 -30.16 56.76
CA SER A 127 26.45 -29.79 57.05
C SER A 127 27.44 -30.63 56.26
N ARG A 128 28.38 -29.95 55.61
CA ARG A 128 29.83 -30.15 55.72
C ARG A 128 30.28 -31.50 56.32
N VAL A 129 30.93 -32.32 55.50
CA VAL A 129 32.12 -33.07 55.93
C VAL A 129 33.12 -33.04 54.78
N ASP A 130 34.18 -32.26 54.99
CA ASP A 130 35.48 -32.39 54.35
C ASP A 130 36.02 -33.80 54.63
N LEU A 131 36.50 -34.54 53.63
CA LEU A 131 37.54 -35.56 53.82
C LEU A 131 38.19 -35.91 52.48
N GLU A 132 39.43 -35.44 52.36
CA GLU A 132 40.44 -35.79 51.38
C GLU A 132 40.77 -37.28 51.43
N GLU A 133 41.02 -37.88 50.26
CA GLU A 133 42.01 -38.96 50.06
C GLU A 133 42.76 -38.70 48.75
#